data_AF-A0A6B2WVS1-F1
#
_entry.id   AF-A0A6B2WVS1-F1
#
_cell.length_a   1.000
_cell.length_b   1.000
_cell.length_c   1.000
_cell.angle_alpha   90.00
_cell.angle_beta   90.00
_cell.angle_gamma   90.00
#
_symmetry.space_group_name_H-M   'P 1'
#
loop_
_entity.id
_entity.type
_entity.pdbx_description
1 polymer ?
#
loop_
_entity_poly.entity_id
_entity_poly.type
_entity_poly.pdbx_seq_one_letter_code
_entity_poly.pdbx_strand_id
1 'polypeptide(L)'
;MFSITVSRALTVADVLAAFVELTPPGVRLVVQPDEADIPDDVGDLWIRLVGNDDPAWPLSLDVVGGYDSALGPYPDLRVAEHMGVRHGVDVLCGVDPSVSDVDPLDPYYRLALVGGRWYLASAAGTRLMGPYVVADADGFREEPGDEPVELIRPVVVDIPEP
;
A
#
# COMPACT_ATOMS: atom_id res chain seq x y z
N MET A 1 -0.74 9.95 5.22
CA MET A 1 -0.13 8.62 5.44
C MET A 1 -0.85 7.64 4.54
N PHE A 2 -0.12 6.74 3.89
CA PHE A 2 -0.71 5.67 3.08
C PHE A 2 0.16 4.41 3.19
N SER A 3 -0.39 3.26 2.81
CA SER A 3 0.35 2.00 2.78
C SER A 3 0.40 1.40 1.37
N ILE A 4 1.52 0.77 1.03
CA ILE A 4 1.72 0.03 -0.21
C ILE A 4 2.20 -1.36 0.14
N THR A 5 1.51 -2.41 -0.32
CA THR A 5 1.94 -3.79 -0.08
C THR A 5 2.37 -4.44 -1.38
N VAL A 6 3.49 -5.15 -1.40
CA VAL A 6 4.10 -5.69 -2.61
C VAL A 6 4.23 -7.21 -2.55
N SER A 7 4.12 -7.89 -3.69
CA SER A 7 4.17 -9.36 -3.77
C SER A 7 5.57 -9.97 -3.68
N ARG A 8 6.57 -9.16 -3.32
CA ARG A 8 7.95 -9.59 -3.11
C ARG A 8 8.63 -8.71 -2.07
N ALA A 9 9.49 -9.32 -1.24
CA ALA A 9 10.34 -8.56 -0.34
C ALA A 9 11.31 -7.65 -1.13
N LEU A 10 11.16 -6.34 -0.96
CA LEU A 10 12.06 -5.31 -1.46
C LEU A 10 13.01 -4.86 -0.34
N THR A 11 14.22 -4.46 -0.71
CA THR A 11 15.19 -3.90 0.24
C THR A 11 14.97 -2.41 0.45
N VAL A 12 15.59 -1.86 1.50
CA VAL A 12 15.67 -0.39 1.70
C VAL A 12 16.21 0.32 0.47
N ALA A 13 17.20 -0.27 -0.21
CA ALA A 13 17.79 0.32 -1.42
C ALA A 13 16.81 0.32 -2.60
N ASP A 14 16.02 -0.74 -2.77
CA ASP A 14 14.99 -0.82 -3.82
C ASP A 14 13.93 0.28 -3.61
N VAL A 15 13.41 0.37 -2.38
CA VAL A 15 12.39 1.36 -2.00
C VAL A 15 12.93 2.78 -2.15
N LEU A 16 14.15 3.04 -1.66
CA LEU A 16 14.78 4.35 -1.80
C LEU A 16 14.93 4.74 -3.27
N ALA A 17 15.38 3.82 -4.12
CA ALA A 17 15.56 4.10 -5.54
C ALA A 17 14.23 4.40 -6.25
N ALA A 18 13.15 3.72 -5.89
CA ALA A 18 11.82 3.99 -6.44
C ALA A 18 11.29 5.36 -6.01
N PHE A 19 11.42 5.73 -4.74
CA PHE A 19 10.93 7.02 -4.24
C PHE A 19 11.74 8.21 -4.76
N VAL A 20 13.06 8.07 -4.90
CA VAL A 20 13.92 9.15 -5.45
C VAL A 20 13.49 9.52 -6.88
N GLU A 21 13.04 8.57 -7.68
CA GLU A 21 12.57 8.83 -9.06
C GLU A 21 11.20 9.53 -9.10
N LEU A 22 10.39 9.39 -8.04
CA LEU A 22 9.07 10.00 -7.93
C LEU A 22 9.10 11.35 -7.23
N THR A 23 10.14 11.64 -6.45
CA THR A 23 10.24 12.87 -5.66
C THR A 23 11.08 13.94 -6.35
N PRO A 24 10.66 15.22 -6.31
CA PRO A 24 11.47 16.36 -6.70
C PRO A 24 12.84 16.39 -5.99
N PRO A 25 13.86 17.00 -6.62
CA PRO A 25 15.15 17.25 -5.98
C PRO A 25 14.98 18.03 -4.67
N GLY A 26 15.73 17.63 -3.64
CA GLY A 26 15.74 18.30 -2.34
C GLY A 26 14.79 17.72 -1.30
N VAL A 27 13.91 16.79 -1.68
CA VAL A 27 13.08 16.02 -0.74
C VAL A 27 13.97 15.05 0.05
N ARG A 28 13.88 15.11 1.38
CA ARG A 28 14.59 14.21 2.29
C ARG A 28 13.75 12.98 2.56
N LEU A 29 14.24 11.84 2.07
CA LEU A 29 13.65 10.53 2.28
C LEU A 29 14.35 9.81 3.43
N VAL A 30 13.57 9.26 4.36
CA VAL A 30 14.04 8.35 5.40
C VAL A 30 13.38 7.00 5.20
N VAL A 31 14.16 5.99 4.82
CA VAL A 31 13.67 4.63 4.57
C VAL A 31 14.30 3.68 5.57
N GLN A 32 13.51 2.93 6.32
CA GLN A 32 13.98 2.05 7.39
C GLN A 32 13.30 0.67 7.39
N PRO A 33 14.00 -0.38 7.85
CA PRO A 33 13.38 -1.69 8.08
C PRO A 33 12.42 -1.64 9.28
N ASP A 34 11.57 -2.65 9.41
CA ASP A 34 10.52 -2.73 10.42
C ASP A 34 11.07 -2.58 11.85
N GLU A 35 12.17 -3.25 12.14
CA GLU A 35 12.79 -3.35 13.47
C GLU A 35 13.52 -2.07 13.91
N ALA A 36 13.59 -1.04 13.06
CA ALA A 36 14.26 0.21 13.42
C ALA A 36 13.40 1.06 14.35
N ASP A 37 14.05 1.75 15.29
CA ASP A 37 13.41 2.78 16.10
C ASP A 37 12.90 3.94 15.22
N ILE A 38 11.84 4.60 15.69
CA ILE A 38 11.33 5.82 15.07
C ILE A 38 12.45 6.87 15.09
N PRO A 39 12.83 7.45 13.94
CA PRO A 39 13.94 8.38 13.88
C PRO A 39 13.56 9.72 14.54
N ASP A 40 14.54 10.37 15.18
CA ASP A 40 14.36 11.72 15.75
C ASP A 40 13.99 12.77 14.67
N ASP A 41 14.40 12.54 13.43
CA ASP A 41 14.07 13.32 12.24
C ASP A 41 13.47 12.40 11.17
N VAL A 42 12.17 12.57 10.90
CA VAL A 42 11.41 11.79 9.91
C VAL A 42 11.58 12.30 8.47
N GLY A 43 12.36 13.38 8.27
CA GLY A 43 12.51 14.01 6.95
C GLY A 43 11.19 14.55 6.40
N ASP A 44 11.12 14.67 5.07
CA ASP A 44 9.90 15.07 4.36
C ASP A 44 8.97 13.87 4.11
N LEU A 45 9.58 12.71 3.86
CA LEU A 45 8.91 11.42 3.75
C LEU A 45 9.66 10.38 4.58
N TRP A 46 8.94 9.73 5.49
CA TRP A 46 9.39 8.57 6.23
C TRP A 46 8.67 7.32 5.75
N ILE A 47 9.44 6.28 5.43
CA ILE A 47 8.95 5.04 4.87
C ILE A 47 9.48 3.89 5.72
N ARG A 48 8.57 3.14 6.32
CA ARG A 48 8.88 1.95 7.09
C ARG A 48 8.52 0.70 6.30
N LEU A 49 9.46 -0.23 6.20
CA LEU A 49 9.28 -1.53 5.55
C LEU A 49 8.77 -2.51 6.61
N VAL A 50 7.49 -2.85 6.57
CA VAL A 50 6.79 -3.70 7.55
C VAL A 50 6.59 -5.11 6.97
N GLY A 51 7.08 -6.13 7.65
CA GLY A 51 6.88 -7.51 7.21
C GLY A 51 5.43 -7.96 7.42
N ASN A 52 4.89 -8.74 6.48
CA ASN A 52 3.58 -9.37 6.65
C ASN A 52 3.72 -10.90 6.69
N ASP A 53 2.78 -11.55 7.37
CA ASP A 53 2.69 -13.01 7.44
C ASP A 53 2.09 -13.64 6.17
N ASP A 54 1.53 -12.84 5.26
CA ASP A 54 1.03 -13.33 3.97
C ASP A 54 2.21 -13.55 2.99
N PRO A 55 2.51 -14.81 2.60
CA PRO A 55 3.61 -15.08 1.67
C PRO A 55 3.37 -14.53 0.25
N ALA A 56 2.12 -14.27 -0.14
CA ALA A 56 1.81 -13.62 -1.41
C ALA A 56 2.04 -12.10 -1.37
N TRP A 57 2.08 -11.52 -0.17
CA TRP A 57 2.17 -10.08 0.06
C TRP A 57 3.15 -9.77 1.21
N PRO A 58 4.41 -10.21 1.12
CA PRO A 58 5.30 -10.33 2.28
C PRO A 58 5.79 -8.99 2.87
N LEU A 59 5.57 -7.87 2.18
CA LEU A 59 6.10 -6.57 2.58
C LEU A 59 5.09 -5.45 2.36
N SER A 60 4.81 -4.69 3.41
CA SER A 60 4.09 -3.42 3.39
C SER A 60 5.08 -2.25 3.56
N LEU A 61 4.77 -1.13 2.94
CA LEU A 61 5.47 0.14 3.07
C LEU A 61 4.52 1.11 3.74
N ASP A 62 4.80 1.48 4.98
CA ASP A 62 4.07 2.52 5.68
C ASP A 62 4.73 3.87 5.38
N VAL A 63 4.03 4.71 4.63
CA VAL A 63 4.55 6.00 4.16
C VAL A 63 3.88 7.12 4.95
N VAL A 64 4.70 7.82 5.73
CA VAL A 64 4.32 8.99 6.51
C VAL A 64 4.97 10.22 5.90
N GLY A 65 4.17 11.25 5.64
CA GLY A 65 4.62 12.50 5.05
C GLY A 65 3.60 13.61 5.22
N GLY A 66 4.04 14.86 5.10
CA GLY A 66 3.15 16.01 5.04
C GLY A 66 2.21 15.88 3.83
N TYR A 67 0.90 16.07 4.03
CA TYR A 67 -0.13 15.82 3.02
C TYR A 67 -0.01 16.69 1.75
N ASP A 68 0.83 17.74 1.76
CA ASP A 68 1.30 18.46 0.57
C ASP A 68 2.54 17.78 -0.06
N SER A 69 2.53 16.44 -0.07
CA SER A 69 3.72 15.65 -0.39
C SER A 69 4.20 15.97 -1.79
N ALA A 70 5.52 15.98 -1.96
CA ALA A 70 6.17 16.19 -3.26
C ALA A 70 5.80 15.12 -4.32
N LEU A 71 5.04 14.10 -3.92
CA LEU A 71 4.44 13.04 -4.73
C LEU A 71 3.12 13.45 -5.39
N GLY A 72 2.60 14.66 -5.13
CA GLY A 72 1.38 15.17 -5.77
C GLY A 72 0.09 14.44 -5.35
N PRO A 73 -1.00 14.57 -6.13
CA PRO A 73 -2.27 13.92 -5.83
C PRO A 73 -2.18 12.40 -6.01
N TYR A 74 -2.95 11.66 -5.21
CA TYR A 74 -3.01 10.19 -5.21
C TYR A 74 -1.61 9.52 -5.15
N PRO A 75 -0.80 9.87 -4.12
CA PRO A 75 0.60 9.45 -4.05
C PRO A 75 0.74 7.92 -3.93
N ASP A 76 -0.25 7.26 -3.34
CA ASP A 76 -0.29 5.81 -3.21
C ASP A 76 -0.44 5.11 -4.56
N LEU A 77 -1.34 5.57 -5.43
CA LEU A 77 -1.51 5.03 -6.79
C LEU A 77 -0.24 5.20 -7.62
N ARG A 78 0.36 6.38 -7.57
CA ARG A 78 1.60 6.70 -8.30
C ARG A 78 2.76 5.82 -7.84
N VAL A 79 2.93 5.69 -6.52
CA VAL A 79 3.96 4.81 -5.95
C VAL A 79 3.68 3.37 -6.31
N ALA A 80 2.43 2.91 -6.22
CA ALA A 80 2.06 1.54 -6.55
C ALA A 80 2.37 1.18 -8.01
N GLU A 81 1.96 2.04 -8.95
CA GLU A 81 2.25 1.84 -10.37
C GLU A 81 3.75 1.82 -10.64
N HIS A 82 4.48 2.81 -10.12
CA HIS A 82 5.91 2.91 -10.34
C HIS A 82 6.66 1.71 -9.75
N MET A 83 6.29 1.26 -8.56
CA MET A 83 6.86 0.04 -7.96
C MET A 83 6.59 -1.19 -8.81
N GLY A 84 5.35 -1.37 -9.27
CA GLY A 84 4.95 -2.49 -10.11
C GLY A 84 5.74 -2.53 -11.42
N VAL A 85 5.87 -1.39 -12.10
CA VAL A 85 6.64 -1.26 -13.36
C VAL A 85 8.13 -1.48 -13.13
N ARG A 86 8.72 -0.79 -12.14
CA ARG A 86 10.16 -0.80 -11.89
C ARG A 86 10.67 -2.17 -11.46
N HIS A 87 9.93 -2.82 -10.57
CA HIS A 87 10.39 -4.03 -9.91
C HIS A 87 9.73 -5.31 -10.43
N GLY A 88 8.72 -5.20 -11.30
CA GLY A 88 7.97 -6.34 -11.83
C GLY A 88 7.22 -7.08 -10.73
N VAL A 89 6.66 -6.34 -9.77
CA VAL A 89 5.93 -6.87 -8.62
C VAL A 89 4.46 -6.53 -8.74
N ASP A 90 3.61 -7.34 -8.13
CA ASP A 90 2.22 -6.97 -7.93
C ASP A 90 2.13 -6.08 -6.69
N VAL A 91 1.15 -5.18 -6.66
CA VAL A 91 1.05 -4.15 -5.63
C VAL A 91 -0.39 -3.97 -5.16
N LEU A 92 -0.58 -3.81 -3.85
CA LEU A 92 -1.81 -3.35 -3.22
C LEU A 92 -1.62 -1.93 -2.68
N CYS A 93 -2.62 -1.08 -2.84
CA CYS A 93 -2.65 0.28 -2.28
C CYS A 93 -4.06 0.64 -1.79
N GLY A 94 -4.23 1.88 -1.33
CA GLY A 94 -5.54 2.42 -0.97
C GLY A 94 -6.53 2.39 -2.14
N VAL A 95 -7.79 2.66 -1.82
CA VAL A 95 -8.85 2.76 -2.83
C VAL A 95 -8.93 4.20 -3.32
N ASP A 96 -8.89 4.38 -4.63
CA ASP A 96 -9.17 5.67 -5.26
C ASP A 96 -10.67 6.02 -5.09
N PRO A 97 -11.01 7.22 -4.58
CA PRO A 97 -12.40 7.68 -4.45
C PRO A 97 -13.24 7.69 -5.73
N SER A 98 -12.62 7.67 -6.91
CA SER A 98 -13.30 7.56 -8.21
C SER A 98 -13.89 6.16 -8.46
N VAL A 99 -13.45 5.14 -7.71
CA VAL A 99 -14.05 3.79 -7.71
C VAL A 99 -15.32 3.83 -6.86
N SER A 100 -16.39 4.37 -7.46
CA SER A 100 -17.61 4.86 -6.80
C SER A 100 -18.48 3.84 -6.04
N ASP A 101 -18.15 2.55 -6.08
CA ASP A 101 -18.96 1.45 -5.54
C ASP A 101 -18.46 0.87 -4.21
N VAL A 102 -17.35 1.39 -3.67
CA VAL A 102 -16.84 1.02 -2.32
C VAL A 102 -16.47 2.29 -1.55
N ASP A 103 -16.60 2.24 -0.22
CA ASP A 103 -16.10 3.33 0.64
C ASP A 103 -14.56 3.31 0.59
N PRO A 104 -13.90 4.38 0.13
CA PRO A 104 -12.43 4.43 0.07
C PRO A 104 -11.75 4.35 1.44
N LEU A 105 -12.51 4.58 2.51
CA LEU A 105 -12.04 4.48 3.90
C LEU A 105 -12.29 3.10 4.50
N ASP A 106 -12.97 2.20 3.77
CA ASP A 106 -13.15 0.82 4.21
C ASP A 106 -11.79 0.10 4.16
N PRO A 107 -11.23 -0.31 5.31
CA PRO A 107 -9.90 -0.91 5.38
C PRO A 107 -9.82 -2.28 4.68
N TYR A 108 -10.97 -2.89 4.37
CA TYR A 108 -11.06 -4.20 3.73
C TYR A 108 -11.01 -4.14 2.22
N TYR A 109 -11.13 -2.97 1.59
CA TYR A 109 -10.96 -2.84 0.14
C TYR A 109 -9.62 -2.21 -0.20
N ARG A 110 -9.05 -2.68 -1.31
CA ARG A 110 -7.77 -2.22 -1.84
C ARG A 110 -7.83 -2.15 -3.36
N LEU A 111 -6.98 -1.32 -3.95
CA LEU A 111 -6.63 -1.47 -5.37
C LEU A 111 -5.44 -2.40 -5.50
N ALA A 112 -5.51 -3.33 -6.46
CA ALA A 112 -4.46 -4.27 -6.77
C ALA A 112 -3.96 -4.08 -8.21
N LEU A 113 -2.68 -3.78 -8.38
CA LEU A 113 -2.00 -3.84 -9.66
C LEU A 113 -1.37 -5.22 -9.80
N VAL A 114 -2.01 -6.11 -10.55
CA VAL A 114 -1.57 -7.50 -10.75
C VAL A 114 -1.30 -7.75 -12.22
N GLY A 115 -0.08 -8.16 -12.56
CA GLY A 115 0.31 -8.43 -13.95
C GLY A 115 0.10 -7.22 -14.88
N GLY A 116 0.27 -6.00 -14.36
CA GLY A 116 0.09 -4.75 -15.11
C GLY A 116 -1.38 -4.34 -15.33
N ARG A 117 -2.34 -4.94 -14.61
CA ARG A 117 -3.76 -4.58 -14.66
C ARG A 117 -4.30 -4.26 -13.27
N TRP A 118 -5.13 -3.23 -13.19
CA TRP A 118 -5.79 -2.82 -11.95
C TRP A 118 -7.05 -3.64 -11.65
N TYR A 119 -7.22 -3.99 -10.39
CA TYR A 119 -8.38 -4.67 -9.83
C TYR A 119 -8.85 -4.00 -8.55
N LEU A 120 -10.15 -4.00 -8.31
CA LEU A 120 -10.69 -3.88 -6.96
C LEU A 120 -10.45 -5.23 -6.26
N ALA A 121 -9.87 -5.19 -5.07
CA ALA A 121 -9.55 -6.37 -4.28
C ALA A 121 -10.15 -6.28 -2.87
N SER A 122 -10.47 -7.44 -2.30
CA SER A 122 -10.86 -7.59 -0.91
C SER A 122 -9.70 -8.14 -0.08
N ALA A 123 -9.42 -7.46 1.03
CA ALA A 123 -8.56 -7.91 2.12
C ALA A 123 -9.38 -8.44 3.32
N ALA A 124 -10.72 -8.43 3.27
CA ALA A 124 -11.56 -9.02 4.32
C ALA A 124 -11.25 -10.51 4.49
N GLY A 125 -11.05 -10.95 5.74
CA GLY A 125 -10.76 -12.34 6.08
C GLY A 125 -9.35 -12.80 5.71
N THR A 126 -8.49 -11.91 5.22
CA THR A 126 -7.21 -12.32 4.64
C THR A 126 -6.06 -12.37 5.62
N ARG A 127 -5.01 -13.12 5.27
CA ARG A 127 -3.70 -13.14 5.97
C ARG A 127 -3.08 -11.77 6.13
N LEU A 128 -3.38 -10.84 5.22
CA LEU A 128 -2.88 -9.47 5.28
C LEU A 128 -3.49 -8.69 6.47
N MET A 129 -4.72 -8.99 6.86
CA MET A 129 -5.38 -8.37 8.00
C MET A 129 -5.03 -9.05 9.32
N GLY A 130 -4.50 -10.28 9.27
CA GLY A 130 -4.32 -11.14 10.43
C GLY A 130 -5.65 -11.46 11.13
N PRO A 131 -5.63 -12.03 12.34
CA PRO A 131 -6.85 -12.24 13.12
C PRO A 131 -7.44 -10.89 13.59
N TYR A 132 -8.75 -10.69 13.39
CA TYR A 132 -9.43 -9.46 13.83
C TYR A 132 -10.85 -9.71 14.29
N VAL A 133 -11.46 -8.72 14.95
CA VAL A 133 -12.84 -8.77 15.41
C VAL A 133 -13.69 -7.83 14.56
N VAL A 134 -14.75 -8.37 13.96
CA VAL A 134 -15.77 -7.60 13.25
C VAL A 134 -16.92 -7.31 14.21
N ALA A 135 -17.38 -6.06 14.22
CA ALA A 135 -18.64 -5.67 14.84
C ALA A 135 -19.71 -5.57 13.74
N ASP A 136 -20.75 -6.39 13.83
CA ASP A 136 -21.89 -6.39 12.91
C ASP A 136 -23.22 -6.29 13.68
N ALA A 137 -24.34 -6.43 12.96
CA ALA A 137 -25.68 -6.33 13.57
C ALA A 137 -25.98 -7.47 14.56
N ASP A 138 -25.29 -8.61 14.44
CA ASP A 138 -25.48 -9.80 15.27
C ASP A 138 -24.48 -9.86 16.45
N GLY A 139 -23.50 -8.97 16.49
CA GLY A 139 -22.60 -8.76 17.63
C GLY A 139 -21.14 -8.63 17.21
N PHE A 140 -20.25 -9.30 17.96
CA PHE A 140 -18.82 -9.35 17.66
C PHE A 140 -18.46 -10.75 17.19
N ARG A 141 -17.75 -10.84 16.07
CA ARG A 141 -17.27 -12.09 15.49
C ARG A 141 -15.76 -12.02 15.29
N GLU A 142 -15.07 -13.08 15.67
CA GLU A 142 -13.65 -13.25 15.35
C GLU A 142 -13.50 -13.77 13.92
N GLU A 143 -12.64 -13.12 13.15
CA GLU A 143 -12.18 -13.55 11.84
C GLU A 143 -10.77 -14.13 11.99
N PRO A 144 -10.51 -15.33 11.46
CA PRO A 144 -9.19 -15.95 11.55
C PRO A 144 -8.14 -15.18 10.75
N GLY A 145 -8.54 -14.51 9.65
CA GLY A 145 -7.62 -13.79 8.80
C GLY A 145 -6.64 -14.72 8.09
N ASP A 146 -7.12 -15.81 7.49
CA ASP A 146 -6.27 -16.84 6.87
C ASP A 146 -6.55 -17.05 5.38
N GLU A 147 -7.42 -16.24 4.77
CA GLU A 147 -7.75 -16.30 3.35
C GLU A 147 -6.73 -15.53 2.48
N PRO A 148 -6.61 -15.85 1.18
CA PRO A 148 -5.86 -15.01 0.25
C PRO A 148 -6.64 -13.74 -0.12
N VAL A 149 -5.92 -12.69 -0.52
CA VAL A 149 -6.53 -11.51 -1.15
C VAL A 149 -7.33 -11.90 -2.39
N GLU A 150 -8.60 -11.48 -2.43
CA GLU A 150 -9.52 -11.77 -3.53
C GLU A 150 -9.49 -10.63 -4.55
N LEU A 151 -9.25 -10.94 -5.83
CA LEU A 151 -9.43 -10.00 -6.93
C LEU A 151 -10.89 -10.03 -7.40
N ILE A 152 -11.68 -9.05 -6.95
CA ILE A 152 -13.13 -9.01 -7.17
C ILE A 152 -13.43 -8.76 -8.66
N ARG A 153 -12.87 -7.68 -9.21
CA ARG A 153 -13.12 -7.27 -10.59
C ARG A 153 -12.03 -6.33 -11.10
N PRO A 154 -11.76 -6.31 -12.42
CA PRO A 154 -10.89 -5.30 -12.99
C PRO A 154 -11.50 -3.90 -12.87
N VAL A 155 -10.65 -2.89 -12.73
CA VAL A 155 -11.01 -1.46 -12.72
C VAL A 155 -10.12 -0.67 -13.68
N VAL A 156 -10.55 0.54 -14.00
CA VAL A 156 -9.69 1.55 -14.64
C VAL A 156 -9.37 2.57 -13.57
N VAL A 157 -8.09 2.92 -13.45
CA VAL A 157 -7.60 3.95 -12.54
C VAL A 157 -7.01 5.06 -13.42
N ASP A 158 -7.55 6.27 -13.30
CA ASP A 158 -7.04 7.43 -14.03
C ASP A 158 -5.96 8.09 -13.17
N ILE A 159 -4.70 7.72 -13.39
CA ILE A 159 -3.56 8.37 -12.73
C ILE A 159 -3.22 9.63 -13.54
N PRO A 160 -3.43 10.85 -13.01
CA PRO A 160 -3.13 12.07 -13.75
C PRO A 160 -1.63 12.15 -14.04
N GLU A 161 -1.28 12.46 -15.30
CA GLU A 161 0.11 12.72 -15.71
C GLU A 161 0.66 13.97 -14.98
N PRO A 162 1.98 13.99 -14.69
CA PRO A 162 2.64 15.09 -13.97
C PRO A 162 2.65 16.43 -14.73
#